data_AF-A0A534L9F2-F1
#
_entry.id   AF-A0A534L9F2-F1
#
_cell.length_a   1.000
_cell.length_b   1.000
_cell.length_c   1.000
_cell.angle_alpha   90.00
_cell.angle_beta   90.00
_cell.angle_gamma   90.00
#
_symmetry.space_group_name_H-M   'P 1'
#
loop_
_entity.id
_entity.type
_entity.pdbx_description
1 polymer ?
#
loop_
_entity_poly.entity_id
_entity_poly.type
_entity_poly.pdbx_seq_one_letter_code
_entity_poly.pdbx_strand_id
1 'polypeptide(L)' 'PVGIAAGALYLASEELGVPLTQAQIARLTGVSEVTIRKHYRLLKESLAEKETPLEAA' A
#
# COMPACT_ATOMS: atom_id res chain seq x y z
N PRO A 1 -0.18 -10.06 9.60
CA PRO A 1 -1.48 -9.66 9.01
C PRO A 1 -1.71 -8.14 8.94
N VAL A 2 -1.67 -7.44 10.10
CA VAL A 2 -2.01 -6.00 10.20
C VAL A 2 -1.12 -5.10 9.34
N GLY A 3 0.20 -5.33 9.32
CA GLY A 3 1.13 -4.53 8.52
C GLY A 3 0.84 -4.54 7.01
N ILE A 4 0.52 -5.72 6.45
CA ILE A 4 0.14 -5.86 5.04
C ILE A 4 -1.18 -5.13 4.77
N ALA A 5 -2.19 -5.31 5.64
CA ALA A 5 -3.48 -4.63 5.51
C ALA A 5 -3.33 -3.10 5.57
N ALA A 6 -2.47 -2.60 6.46
CA ALA A 6 -2.16 -1.17 6.56
C ALA A 6 -1.46 -0.63 5.31
N GLY A 7 -0.51 -1.38 4.74
CA GLY A 7 0.14 -1.03 3.47
C GLY A 7 -0.84 -1.01 2.29
N ALA A 8 -1.74 -2.00 2.22
CA ALA A 8 -2.76 -2.09 1.18
C ALA A 8 -3.78 -0.94 1.28
N LEU A 9 -4.20 -0.59 2.50
CA LEU A 9 -5.11 0.54 2.72
C LEU A 9 -4.48 1.86 2.29
N TYR A 10 -3.19 2.07 2.60
CA TYR A 10 -2.47 3.26 2.16
C TYR A 10 -2.32 3.31 0.64
N LEU A 11 -1.98 2.19 0.00
CA LEU A 11 -1.90 2.10 -1.47
C LEU A 11 -3.24 2.46 -2.13
N ALA A 12 -4.34 1.84 -1.68
CA ALA A 12 -5.67 2.12 -2.22
C ALA A 12 -6.08 3.59 -2.02
N SER A 13 -5.68 4.20 -0.90
CA SER A 13 -5.95 5.62 -0.68
C SER A 13 -5.20 6.54 -1.65
N GLU A 14 -3.97 6.20 -2.04
CA GLU A 14 -3.23 6.94 -3.07
C GLU A 14 -3.86 6.77 -4.46
N GLU A 15 -4.23 5.54 -4.83
CA GLU A 15 -4.86 5.25 -6.14
C GLU A 15 -6.23 5.92 -6.30
N LEU A 16 -7.02 5.96 -5.24
CA LEU A 16 -8.35 6.57 -5.24
C LEU A 16 -8.33 8.07 -4.93
N GLY A 17 -7.17 8.67 -4.67
CA GLY A 17 -7.04 10.07 -4.28
C GLY A 17 -7.72 10.41 -2.96
N VAL A 18 -7.90 9.43 -2.08
CA VAL A 18 -8.53 9.61 -0.76
C VAL A 18 -7.47 10.04 0.25
N PRO A 19 -7.64 11.17 0.97
CA PRO A 19 -6.63 11.64 1.91
C PRO A 19 -6.54 10.71 3.13
N LEU A 20 -5.50 9.89 3.17
CA LEU A 20 -5.18 9.02 4.29
C LEU A 20 -3.67 8.92 4.47
N THR A 21 -3.17 9.32 5.64
CA THR A 21 -1.73 9.33 5.93
C THR A 21 -1.28 8.06 6.64
N GLN A 22 -0.01 7.68 6.46
CA GLN A 22 0.59 6.54 7.20
C GLN A 22 0.53 6.77 8.72
N ALA A 23 0.66 8.01 9.20
CA ALA A 23 0.53 8.37 10.61
C ALA A 23 -0.89 8.10 11.17
N GLN A 24 -1.94 8.39 10.41
CA GLN A 24 -3.31 8.07 10.80
C GLN A 24 -3.52 6.57 10.93
N ILE A 25 -3.02 5.80 9.95
CA ILE A 25 -3.12 4.33 9.96
C ILE A 25 -2.31 3.76 11.13
N ALA A 26 -1.10 4.26 11.37
CA ALA A 26 -0.24 3.83 12.47
C ALA A 26 -0.93 4.03 13.83
N ARG A 27 -1.53 5.21 14.04
CA ARG A 27 -2.27 5.53 15.28
C ARG A 27 -3.45 4.59 15.53
N LEU A 28 -4.18 4.20 14.49
CA LEU A 28 -5.38 3.36 14.62
C LEU A 28 -5.07 1.87 14.74
N THR A 29 -3.99 1.42 14.11
CA THR A 29 -3.64 -0.01 14.01
C THR A 29 -2.58 -0.46 15.01
N GLY A 30 -1.86 0.48 15.64
CA GLY A 30 -0.72 0.20 16.51
C GLY A 30 0.54 -0.26 15.77
N VAL A 31 0.53 -0.22 14.43
CA VAL A 31 1.68 -0.56 13.59
C VAL A 31 2.54 0.68 13.33
N SER A 32 3.86 0.53 13.30
CA SER A 32 4.75 1.66 13.01
C SER A 32 4.65 2.12 11.54
N GLU A 33 4.84 3.41 11.28
CA GLU A 33 4.85 3.97 9.92
C GLU A 33 5.89 3.27 9.01
N VAL A 34 7.04 2.89 9.56
CA VAL A 34 8.07 2.15 8.81
C VAL A 34 7.59 0.77 8.35
N THR A 35 6.74 0.11 9.14
CA THR A 35 6.13 -1.18 8.77
C THR A 35 5.10 -1.00 7.67
N ILE A 36 4.26 0.03 7.77
CA ILE A 36 3.29 0.40 6.72
C ILE A 36 4.03 0.68 5.41
N ARG A 37 5.09 1.49 5.46
CA ARG A 37 5.92 1.84 4.31
C ARG A 37 6.58 0.62 3.67
N LYS A 38 7.09 -0.32 4.47
CA LYS A 38 7.65 -1.58 3.97
C LYS A 38 6.63 -2.35 3.15
N HIS A 39 5.43 -2.55 3.69
CA HIS A 39 4.39 -3.30 3.00
C HIS A 39 3.82 -2.57 1.78
N TYR A 40 3.64 -1.25 1.87
CA TYR A 40 3.28 -0.41 0.72
C TYR A 40 4.23 -0.60 -0.47
N ARG A 41 5.56 -0.53 -0.24
CA ARG A 41 6.55 -0.71 -1.32
C ARG A 41 6.46 -2.10 -1.93
N LEU A 42 6.41 -3.14 -1.10
CA LEU A 42 6.29 -4.53 -1.57
C LEU A 42 5.04 -4.72 -2.44
N LEU A 43 3.91 -4.15 -2.03
CA LEU A 43 2.66 -4.23 -2.80
C LEU A 43 2.78 -3.47 -4.13
N LYS A 44 3.32 -2.25 -4.11
CA LYS A 44 3.50 -1.43 -5.31
C LYS A 44 4.46 -2.07 -6.31
N GLU A 45 5.57 -2.64 -5.84
CA GLU A 45 6.52 -3.41 -6.65
C GLU A 45 5.85 -4.65 -7.26
N SER A 46 5.11 -5.42 -6.45
CA SER A 46 4.41 -6.62 -6.91
C SER A 46 3.31 -6.34 -7.95
N LEU A 47 2.72 -5.14 -7.93
CA LEU A 47 1.71 -4.72 -8.91
C LEU A 47 2.38 -4.19 -10.18
N ALA A 48 3.48 -3.44 -10.06
CA ALA A 48 4.26 -2.98 -11.21
C ALA A 48 4.80 -4.15 -12.05
N GLU A 49 5.18 -5.28 -11.41
CA GLU A 49 5.57 -6.50 -12.13
C GLU A 49 4.40 -7.15 -12.89
N LYS A 50 3.16 -6.94 -12.44
CA LYS A 50 1.95 -7.50 -13.06
C LYS A 50 1.33 -6.61 -14.14
N GLU A 51 1.77 -5.36 -14.25
CA GLU A 51 1.39 -4.44 -15.33
C GLU A 51 2.21 -4.67 -16.62
N THR A 52 2.81 -5.85 -16.80
CA THR A 52 3.27 -6.26 -18.14
C THR A 52 2.04 -6.39 -19.04
N PRO A 53 1.93 -5.64 -20.15
CA PRO A 53 0.72 -5.61 -20.95
C PRO A 53 0.46 -7.00 -21.55
N LEU A 54 -0.62 -7.64 -21.12
CA LEU A 54 -1.19 -8.81 -21.79
C LEU A 54 -1.97 -8.42 -23.06
N GLU A 55 -1.91 -7.16 -23.50
CA GLU A 55 -2.70 -6.61 -24.62
C GLU A 55 -1.83 -6.12 -25.80
N ALA A 56 -0.62 -6.65 -25.96
CA ALA A 56 0.24 -6.35 -27.11
C ALA A 56 0.49 -7.56 -28.04
N ALA A 57 -0.52 -8.44 -28.20
CA ALA A 57 -0.48 -9.59 -29.11
C ALA A 57 -1.71 -9.61 -30.02
#